data_AF-A0A8T4C889-F1
#
_entry.id   AF-A0A8T4C889-F1
#
_cell.length_a   1.000
_cell.length_b   1.000
_cell.length_c   1.000
_cell.angle_alpha   90.00
_cell.angle_beta   90.00
_cell.angle_gamma   90.00
#
_symmetry.space_group_name_H-M   'P 1'
#
loop_
_entity.id
_entity.type
_entity.pdbx_description
1 polymer ?
#
loop_
_entity_poly.entity_id
_entity_poly.type
_entity_poly.pdbx_seq_one_letter_code
_entity_poly.pdbx_strand_id
1 'polypeptide(L)'
;MMGQNKKKFEMIKQNAAETLHTAIREKKIDPLMISISKHVEKTKNYFTTSTCSGRITLMDLNEDESKKENVFYRKWHRKVKMEEVWKAIEDYSTNGNVWLRQDAFVYVIGTNTWENAEKIIRACQEAGVKRYGVHHFEEEKILMEIFGTQNMSIPLITKGKILIEKKH
;
A
#
# COMPACT_ATOMS: atom_id res chain seq x y z
N MET A 1 20.96 27.81 9.67
CA MET A 1 20.20 26.90 8.77
C MET A 1 19.97 25.52 9.39
N MET A 2 20.98 24.78 9.87
CA MET A 2 20.80 23.42 10.45
C MET A 2 19.76 23.29 11.59
N GLY A 3 19.61 24.30 12.45
CA GLY A 3 18.67 24.25 13.58
C GLY A 3 17.19 24.38 13.20
N GLN A 4 16.86 25.03 12.08
CA GLN A 4 15.48 25.20 11.61
C GLN A 4 14.96 23.90 10.97
N ASN A 5 15.77 23.24 10.15
CA ASN A 5 15.36 21.99 9.48
C ASN A 5 15.12 20.86 10.48
N LYS A 6 15.93 20.79 11.55
CA LYS A 6 15.71 19.84 12.64
C LYS A 6 14.35 20.05 13.32
N LYS A 7 13.99 21.30 13.64
CA LYS A 7 12.67 21.60 14.24
C LYS A 7 11.51 21.23 13.32
N LYS A 8 11.63 21.54 12.02
CA LYS A 8 10.60 21.18 11.03
C LYS A 8 10.45 19.66 10.89
N PHE A 9 11.55 18.90 10.84
CA PHE A 9 11.49 17.44 10.78
C PHE A 9 10.78 16.84 12.01
N GLU A 10 11.12 17.28 13.22
CA GLU A 10 10.47 16.79 14.43
C GLU A 10 8.95 17.09 14.43
N MET A 11 8.55 18.26 13.94
CA MET A 11 7.13 18.61 13.78
C MET A 11 6.43 17.68 12.75
N ILE A 12 7.07 17.41 11.61
CA ILE A 12 6.54 16.49 10.58
C ILE A 12 6.37 15.08 11.18
N LYS A 13 7.38 14.61 11.91
CA LYS A 13 7.36 13.30 12.57
C LYS A 13 6.28 13.22 13.65
N GLN A 14 6.09 14.27 14.44
CA GLN A 14 5.02 14.33 15.43
C GLN A 14 3.64 14.23 14.77
N ASN A 15 3.41 15.01 13.71
CA ASN A 15 2.15 14.94 12.95
C ASN A 15 1.91 13.54 12.34
N ALA A 16 2.98 12.91 11.85
CA ALA A 16 2.92 11.55 11.32
C ALA A 16 2.58 10.52 12.41
N ALA A 17 3.12 10.67 13.63
CA ALA A 17 2.79 9.82 14.78
C ALA A 17 1.32 9.98 15.21
N GLU A 18 0.82 11.21 15.27
CA GLU A 18 -0.59 11.50 15.58
C GLU A 18 -1.54 10.90 14.54
N THR A 19 -1.16 10.97 13.26
CA THR A 19 -1.87 10.34 12.15
C THR A 19 -1.88 8.81 12.30
N LEU A 20 -0.74 8.20 12.62
CA LEU A 20 -0.62 6.77 12.88
C LEU A 20 -1.51 6.33 14.06
N HIS A 21 -1.47 7.05 15.18
CA HIS A 21 -2.27 6.74 16.36
C HIS A 21 -3.77 6.82 16.07
N THR A 22 -4.18 7.85 15.33
CA THR A 22 -5.57 8.00 14.87
C THR A 22 -5.98 6.83 13.98
N ALA A 23 -5.15 6.47 13.00
CA ALA A 23 -5.42 5.34 12.11
C ALA A 23 -5.51 4.00 12.85
N ILE A 24 -4.69 3.79 13.89
CA ILE A 24 -4.75 2.60 14.76
C ILE A 24 -6.07 2.60 15.55
N ARG A 25 -6.40 3.71 16.22
CA ARG A 25 -7.61 3.85 17.04
C ARG A 25 -8.88 3.64 16.22
N GLU A 26 -8.91 4.18 15.01
CA GLU A 26 -10.04 4.08 14.08
C GLU A 26 -10.02 2.79 13.25
N LYS A 27 -9.06 1.88 13.46
CA LYS A 27 -8.89 0.64 12.69
C LYS A 27 -8.80 0.86 11.17
N LYS A 28 -8.22 1.98 10.75
CA LYS A 28 -7.99 2.35 9.35
C LYS A 28 -6.64 1.89 8.80
N ILE A 29 -5.75 1.45 9.68
CA ILE A 29 -4.47 0.82 9.30
C ILE A 29 -4.62 -0.70 9.17
N ASP A 30 -3.86 -1.28 8.25
CA ASP A 30 -3.73 -2.72 8.14
C ASP A 30 -3.07 -3.30 9.42
N PRO A 31 -3.69 -4.28 10.11
CA PRO A 31 -3.13 -4.87 11.32
C PRO A 31 -1.70 -5.37 11.18
N LEU A 32 -1.33 -5.91 10.02
CA LEU A 32 0.03 -6.42 9.77
C LEU A 32 1.09 -5.31 9.77
N MET A 33 0.70 -4.06 9.49
CA MET A 33 1.61 -2.91 9.44
C MET A 33 1.79 -2.20 10.79
N ILE A 34 0.96 -2.52 11.80
CA ILE A 34 0.98 -1.79 13.08
C ILE A 34 2.32 -1.95 13.81
N SER A 35 2.84 -3.18 13.88
CA SER A 35 4.06 -3.47 14.64
C SER A 35 5.27 -2.70 14.10
N ILE A 36 5.51 -2.78 12.78
CA ILE A 36 6.61 -2.09 12.13
C ILE A 36 6.44 -0.56 12.18
N SER A 37 5.20 -0.06 12.02
CA SER A 37 4.92 1.38 12.09
C SER A 37 5.20 1.96 13.47
N LYS A 38 4.81 1.26 14.54
CA LYS A 38 5.14 1.64 15.92
C LYS A 38 6.63 1.54 16.22
N HIS A 39 7.34 0.60 15.59
CA HIS A 39 8.80 0.53 15.72
C HIS A 39 9.46 1.76 15.09
N VAL A 40 9.09 2.10 13.86
CA VAL A 40 9.58 3.30 13.15
C VAL A 40 9.28 4.58 13.93
N GLU A 41 8.07 4.73 14.45
CA GLU A 41 7.65 5.89 15.25
C GLU A 41 8.58 6.16 16.46
N LYS A 42 9.02 5.09 17.14
CA LYS A 42 9.90 5.18 18.32
C LYS A 42 11.33 5.57 17.99
N THR A 43 11.75 5.42 16.73
CA THR A 43 13.10 5.80 16.32
C THR A 43 13.24 7.32 16.30
N LYS A 44 14.46 7.85 16.35
CA LYS A 44 14.68 9.30 16.33
C LYS A 44 14.49 9.90 14.93
N ASN A 45 15.05 9.26 13.91
CA ASN A 45 15.26 9.85 12.60
C ASN A 45 14.30 9.36 11.52
N TYR A 46 13.26 8.60 11.89
CA TYR A 46 12.32 8.05 10.93
C TYR A 46 10.87 8.30 11.33
N PHE A 47 10.00 8.35 10.33
CA PHE A 47 8.54 8.39 10.48
C PHE A 47 7.88 7.64 9.32
N THR A 48 6.58 7.35 9.42
CA THR A 48 5.80 6.71 8.35
C THR A 48 4.61 7.58 7.96
N THR A 49 4.28 7.64 6.67
CA THR A 49 3.12 8.41 6.17
C THR A 49 2.02 7.54 5.57
N SER A 50 2.38 6.42 4.94
CA SER A 50 1.44 5.54 4.26
C SER A 50 1.92 4.09 4.29
N THR A 51 1.00 3.18 4.57
CA THR A 51 1.29 1.75 4.72
C THR A 51 0.13 0.90 4.19
N CYS A 52 0.43 -0.21 3.51
CA CYS A 52 -0.52 -1.22 3.08
C CYS A 52 0.21 -2.57 3.06
N SER A 53 -0.32 -3.63 3.68
CA SER A 53 0.37 -4.94 3.70
C SER A 53 0.21 -5.74 2.41
N GLY A 54 -0.53 -5.20 1.45
CA GLY A 54 -0.97 -5.88 0.23
C GLY A 54 -2.46 -6.20 0.31
N ARG A 55 -3.05 -6.45 -0.84
CA ARG A 55 -4.51 -6.69 -0.93
C ARG A 55 -4.86 -7.54 -2.13
N ILE A 56 -5.97 -8.24 -2.00
CA ILE A 56 -6.65 -8.88 -3.11
C ILE A 56 -7.91 -8.04 -3.39
N THR A 57 -8.17 -7.74 -4.65
CA THR A 57 -9.33 -6.97 -5.07
C THR A 57 -9.99 -7.59 -6.29
N LEU A 58 -11.31 -7.43 -6.37
CA LEU A 58 -12.03 -7.49 -7.63
C LEU A 58 -12.33 -6.05 -8.02
N MET A 59 -11.81 -5.61 -9.16
CA MET A 59 -12.05 -4.26 -9.68
C MET A 59 -12.85 -4.34 -10.97
N ASP A 60 -13.94 -3.62 -11.01
CA ASP A 60 -14.69 -3.35 -12.25
C ASP A 60 -14.01 -2.18 -12.96
N LEU A 61 -13.40 -2.47 -14.11
CA LEU A 61 -12.66 -1.52 -14.93
C LEU A 61 -13.49 -1.18 -16.16
N ASN A 62 -13.84 0.09 -16.33
CA ASN A 62 -14.54 0.55 -17.52
C ASN A 62 -13.61 0.50 -18.76
N GLU A 63 -14.19 0.21 -19.93
CA GLU A 63 -13.45 0.04 -21.20
C GLU A 63 -12.75 1.32 -21.66
N ASP A 64 -13.24 2.49 -21.24
CA ASP A 64 -12.76 3.78 -21.75
C ASP A 64 -11.39 4.22 -21.21
N GLU A 65 -10.73 3.44 -20.33
CA GLU A 65 -9.48 3.78 -19.60
C GLU A 65 -9.51 5.18 -18.90
N SER A 66 -10.64 5.87 -18.94
CA SER A 66 -10.83 7.16 -18.34
C SER A 66 -10.88 6.90 -16.83
N LYS A 67 -9.93 7.50 -16.11
CA LYS A 67 -9.70 7.34 -14.67
C LYS A 67 -10.92 7.63 -13.76
N LYS A 68 -12.11 7.87 -14.30
CA LYS A 68 -13.24 8.43 -13.57
C LYS A 68 -14.13 7.41 -12.86
N GLU A 69 -14.16 6.13 -13.23
CA GLU A 69 -15.05 5.17 -12.52
C GLU A 69 -14.48 3.74 -12.45
N ASN A 70 -13.27 3.57 -11.90
CA ASN A 70 -12.83 2.24 -11.46
C ASN A 70 -13.47 1.92 -10.10
N VAL A 71 -14.30 0.89 -10.03
CA VAL A 71 -15.03 0.54 -8.80
C VAL A 71 -14.38 -0.66 -8.13
N PHE A 72 -14.04 -0.50 -6.84
CA PHE A 72 -13.70 -1.64 -6.00
C PHE A 72 -14.95 -2.48 -5.78
N TYR A 73 -15.18 -3.48 -6.61
CA TYR A 73 -16.29 -4.41 -6.45
C TYR A 73 -16.15 -5.23 -5.16
N ARG A 74 -14.94 -5.74 -4.88
CA ARG A 74 -14.58 -6.39 -3.61
C ARG A 74 -13.13 -6.08 -3.22
N LYS A 75 -12.84 -6.08 -1.91
CA LYS A 75 -11.51 -5.80 -1.36
C LYS A 75 -11.25 -6.62 -0.11
N TRP A 76 -10.08 -7.26 -0.07
CA TRP A 76 -9.61 -8.04 1.06
C TRP A 76 -8.15 -7.71 1.37
N HIS A 77 -7.83 -7.48 2.64
CA HIS A 77 -6.46 -7.31 3.16
C HIS A 77 -5.96 -8.59 3.84
N ARG A 78 -6.37 -9.74 3.30
CA ARG A 78 -5.99 -11.08 3.78
C ARG A 78 -6.02 -12.07 2.63
N LYS A 79 -5.52 -13.27 2.89
CA LYS A 79 -5.78 -14.42 2.01
C LYS A 79 -7.30 -14.65 1.91
N VAL A 80 -7.77 -14.82 0.69
CA VAL A 80 -9.17 -15.12 0.36
C VAL A 80 -9.32 -16.61 0.08
N LYS A 81 -10.48 -17.18 0.42
CA LYS A 81 -10.81 -18.54 -0.02
C LYS A 81 -11.42 -18.52 -1.41
N MET A 82 -11.27 -19.61 -2.16
CA MET A 82 -11.80 -19.72 -3.53
C MET A 82 -13.32 -19.52 -3.55
N GLU A 83 -14.04 -19.99 -2.55
CA GLU A 83 -15.49 -19.86 -2.45
C GLU A 83 -15.93 -18.39 -2.30
N GLU A 84 -15.13 -17.57 -1.60
CA GLU A 84 -15.41 -16.13 -1.45
C GLU A 84 -15.29 -15.41 -2.79
N VAL A 85 -14.29 -15.78 -3.59
CA VAL A 85 -14.05 -15.21 -4.92
C VAL A 85 -15.15 -15.67 -5.88
N TRP A 86 -15.47 -16.96 -5.91
CA TRP A 86 -16.53 -17.50 -6.77
C TRP A 86 -17.90 -16.92 -6.45
N LYS A 87 -18.24 -16.79 -5.16
CA LYS A 87 -19.47 -16.12 -4.75
C LYS A 87 -19.53 -14.69 -5.29
N ALA A 88 -18.42 -13.95 -5.23
CA ALA A 88 -18.36 -12.60 -5.79
C ALA A 88 -18.48 -12.59 -7.32
N ILE A 89 -17.92 -13.56 -8.02
CA ILE A 89 -18.11 -13.70 -9.48
C ILE A 89 -19.59 -13.97 -9.81
N GLU A 90 -20.24 -14.88 -9.07
CA GLU A 90 -21.65 -15.24 -9.28
C GLU A 90 -22.62 -14.11 -8.89
N ASP A 91 -22.30 -13.33 -7.86
CA ASP A 91 -23.07 -12.17 -7.40
C ASP A 91 -22.90 -10.94 -8.34
N TYR A 92 -22.01 -11.01 -9.34
CA TYR A 92 -21.74 -9.90 -10.26
C TYR A 92 -22.73 -9.89 -11.43
N SER A 93 -23.60 -8.89 -11.46
CA SER A 93 -24.73 -8.82 -12.40
C SER A 93 -24.65 -7.66 -13.41
N THR A 94 -23.52 -6.98 -13.51
CA THR A 94 -23.35 -5.84 -14.42
C THR A 94 -22.68 -6.27 -15.73
N ASN A 95 -22.81 -5.44 -16.77
CA ASN A 95 -22.13 -5.64 -18.05
C ASN A 95 -20.66 -5.13 -18.04
N GLY A 96 -20.03 -5.03 -16.87
CA GLY A 96 -18.69 -4.48 -16.71
C GLY A 96 -17.56 -5.50 -16.94
N ASN A 97 -16.34 -5.11 -16.55
CA ASN A 97 -15.13 -5.93 -16.70
C ASN A 97 -14.43 -6.12 -15.36
N VAL A 98 -14.56 -7.31 -14.77
CA VAL A 98 -13.98 -7.60 -13.45
C VAL A 98 -12.59 -8.19 -13.59
N TRP A 99 -11.64 -7.59 -12.88
CA TRP A 99 -10.27 -8.06 -12.76
C TRP A 99 -9.99 -8.50 -11.33
N LEU A 100 -9.46 -9.72 -11.19
CA LEU A 100 -8.82 -10.17 -9.96
C LEU A 100 -7.42 -9.60 -9.90
N ARG A 101 -7.16 -8.79 -8.88
CA ARG A 101 -5.86 -8.21 -8.64
C ARG A 101 -5.32 -8.61 -7.28
N GLN A 102 -4.03 -8.89 -7.24
CA GLN A 102 -3.26 -8.92 -6.03
C GLN A 102 -2.22 -7.80 -6.15
N ASP A 103 -2.35 -6.79 -5.28
CA ASP A 103 -1.35 -5.73 -5.15
C ASP A 103 -0.42 -6.08 -3.99
N ALA A 104 0.88 -5.84 -4.17
CA ALA A 104 1.90 -6.06 -3.14
C ALA A 104 1.78 -5.06 -1.99
N PHE A 105 2.56 -5.28 -0.93
CA PHE A 105 2.70 -4.30 0.14
C PHE A 105 3.33 -3.00 -0.37
N VAL A 106 2.97 -1.89 0.28
CA VAL A 106 3.56 -0.57 0.10
C VAL A 106 3.89 0.00 1.47
N TYR A 107 5.09 0.54 1.62
CA TYR A 107 5.49 1.21 2.85
C TYR A 107 6.28 2.48 2.57
N VAL A 108 5.83 3.60 3.12
CA VAL A 108 6.47 4.90 2.95
C VAL A 108 7.12 5.34 4.25
N ILE A 109 8.45 5.44 4.24
CA ILE A 109 9.26 5.85 5.39
C ILE A 109 9.95 7.18 5.07
N GLY A 110 9.76 8.16 5.94
CA GLY A 110 10.44 9.44 5.89
C GLY A 110 11.67 9.48 6.79
N THR A 111 12.70 10.23 6.38
CA THR A 111 13.94 10.46 7.13
C THR A 111 14.47 11.88 6.91
N ASN A 112 15.40 12.35 7.74
CA ASN A 112 15.94 13.71 7.69
C ASN A 112 17.30 13.84 6.97
N THR A 113 17.98 12.74 6.66
CA THR A 113 19.29 12.79 5.98
C THR A 113 19.48 11.64 5.00
N TRP A 114 20.37 11.84 4.03
CA TRP A 114 20.71 10.83 3.02
C TRP A 114 21.38 9.60 3.65
N GLU A 115 22.22 9.78 4.67
CA GLU A 115 22.85 8.67 5.39
C GLU A 115 21.81 7.78 6.09
N ASN A 116 20.71 8.37 6.56
CA ASN A 116 19.60 7.59 7.11
C ASN A 116 18.75 6.95 6.01
N ALA A 117 18.62 7.58 4.83
CA ALA A 117 17.96 6.95 3.68
C ALA A 117 18.74 5.72 3.18
N GLU A 118 20.07 5.78 3.18
CA GLU A 118 20.93 4.63 2.88
C GLU A 118 20.73 3.46 3.84
N LYS A 119 20.46 3.72 5.12
CA LYS A 119 20.13 2.67 6.10
C LYS A 119 18.81 1.98 5.76
N ILE A 120 17.81 2.73 5.27
CA ILE A 120 16.55 2.16 4.78
C ILE A 120 16.83 1.23 3.59
N ILE A 121 17.69 1.66 2.65
CA ILE A 121 18.09 0.85 1.49
C ILE A 121 18.75 -0.46 1.93
N ARG A 122 19.71 -0.41 2.86
CA ARG A 122 20.39 -1.62 3.37
C ARG A 122 19.40 -2.56 4.07
N ALA A 123 18.51 -2.02 4.90
CA ALA A 123 17.46 -2.82 5.54
C ALA A 123 16.52 -3.49 4.51
N CYS A 124 16.19 -2.80 3.41
CA CYS A 124 15.40 -3.39 2.33
C CYS A 124 16.15 -4.54 1.64
N GLN A 125 17.45 -4.35 1.34
CA GLN A 125 18.29 -5.37 0.72
C GLN A 125 18.40 -6.62 1.60
N GLU A 126 18.64 -6.44 2.90
CA GLU A 126 18.70 -7.53 3.89
C GLU A 126 17.36 -8.25 4.03
N ALA A 127 16.25 -7.53 3.94
CA ALA A 127 14.90 -8.09 3.95
C ALA A 127 14.47 -8.73 2.61
N GLY A 128 15.33 -8.72 1.58
CA GLY A 128 15.02 -9.25 0.26
C GLY A 128 14.02 -8.41 -0.55
N VAL A 129 13.76 -7.17 -0.15
CA VAL A 129 12.88 -6.24 -0.86
C VAL A 129 13.65 -5.64 -2.03
N LYS A 130 13.18 -5.88 -3.25
CA LYS A 130 13.88 -5.49 -4.48
C LYS A 130 13.49 -4.13 -5.03
N ARG A 131 12.32 -3.60 -4.64
CA ARG A 131 11.79 -2.35 -5.19
C ARG A 131 11.62 -1.33 -4.07
N TYR A 132 12.53 -0.37 -4.04
CA TYR A 132 12.50 0.77 -3.13
C TYR A 132 13.16 1.97 -3.80
N GLY A 133 12.88 3.18 -3.33
CA GLY A 133 13.51 4.39 -3.84
C GLY A 133 12.98 5.66 -3.22
N VAL A 134 13.67 6.77 -3.47
CA VAL A 134 13.19 8.10 -3.11
C VAL A 134 12.07 8.47 -4.09
N HIS A 135 10.88 8.75 -3.58
CA HIS A 135 9.76 9.25 -4.40
C HIS A 135 9.51 10.76 -4.19
N HIS A 136 9.99 11.31 -3.07
CA HIS A 136 9.87 12.72 -2.75
C HIS A 136 11.03 13.20 -1.88
N PHE A 137 11.54 14.40 -2.14
CA PHE A 137 12.64 15.00 -1.40
C PHE A 137 12.41 16.50 -1.22
N GLU A 138 12.60 16.97 0.01
CA GLU A 138 12.60 18.37 0.44
C GLU A 138 13.78 18.60 1.39
N GLU A 139 14.09 19.87 1.67
CA GLU A 139 15.19 20.25 2.57
C GLU A 139 15.07 19.60 3.97
N GLU A 140 13.84 19.35 4.42
CA GLU A 140 13.53 18.85 5.75
C GLU A 140 13.33 17.33 5.82
N LYS A 141 13.10 16.67 4.68
CA LYS A 141 12.79 15.23 4.64
C LYS A 141 13.09 14.58 3.29
N ILE A 142 13.46 13.31 3.36
CA ILE A 142 13.52 12.37 2.24
C ILE A 142 12.43 11.32 2.50
N LEU A 143 11.54 11.09 1.54
CA LEU A 143 10.57 10.02 1.62
C LEU A 143 10.97 8.85 0.71
N MET A 144 11.21 7.71 1.34
CA MET A 144 11.48 6.44 0.69
C MET A 144 10.17 5.67 0.54
N GLU A 145 9.88 5.24 -0.68
CA GLU A 145 8.83 4.27 -0.98
C GLU A 145 9.43 2.87 -1.10
N ILE A 146 8.77 1.89 -0.50
CA ILE A 146 9.18 0.48 -0.45
C ILE A 146 8.01 -0.36 -0.93
N PHE A 147 8.25 -1.22 -1.92
CA PHE A 147 7.22 -2.02 -2.58
C PHE A 147 7.57 -3.50 -2.59
N GLY A 148 6.57 -4.33 -2.36
CA GLY A 148 6.65 -5.72 -2.78
C GLY A 148 6.61 -5.84 -4.31
N THR A 149 7.21 -6.91 -4.83
CA THR A 149 7.26 -7.15 -6.28
C THR A 149 6.18 -8.10 -6.78
N GLN A 150 5.59 -8.89 -5.87
CA GLN A 150 4.56 -9.86 -6.20
C GLN A 150 3.23 -9.13 -6.46
N ASN A 151 2.84 -9.07 -7.72
CA ASN A 151 1.57 -8.52 -8.14
C ASN A 151 0.96 -9.46 -9.19
N MET A 152 -0.36 -9.51 -9.25
CA MET A 152 -1.12 -10.31 -10.20
C MET A 152 -2.32 -9.50 -10.69
N SER A 153 -2.65 -9.63 -11.97
CA SER A 153 -3.85 -9.03 -12.56
C SER A 153 -4.41 -9.99 -13.60
N ILE A 154 -5.60 -10.53 -13.34
CA ILE A 154 -6.23 -11.55 -14.18
C ILE A 154 -7.65 -11.07 -14.50
N PRO A 155 -8.06 -11.01 -15.78
CA PRO A 155 -9.44 -10.73 -16.13
C PRO A 155 -10.31 -11.94 -15.79
N LEU A 156 -11.40 -11.72 -15.07
CA LEU A 156 -12.36 -12.76 -14.70
C LEU A 156 -13.66 -12.64 -15.49
N ILE A 157 -14.11 -11.41 -15.75
CA ILE A 157 -15.35 -11.11 -16.44
C ILE A 157 -15.08 -10.03 -17.49
N THR A 158 -15.61 -10.20 -18.71
CA THR A 158 -15.57 -9.17 -19.75
C THR A 158 -16.95 -9.01 -20.35
N LYS A 159 -17.46 -7.77 -20.40
CA LYS A 159 -18.82 -7.46 -20.87
C LYS A 159 -19.86 -8.38 -20.22
N GLY A 160 -19.78 -8.53 -18.89
CA GLY A 160 -20.65 -9.39 -18.09
C GLY A 160 -20.46 -10.91 -18.28
N LYS A 161 -19.55 -11.37 -19.15
CA LYS A 161 -19.30 -12.80 -19.39
C LYS A 161 -18.10 -13.30 -18.59
N ILE A 162 -18.30 -14.37 -17.81
CA ILE A 162 -17.24 -15.03 -17.07
C ILE A 162 -16.28 -15.72 -18.05
N LEU A 163 -14.97 -15.48 -17.88
CA LEU A 163 -13.91 -15.98 -18.77
C LEU A 163 -13.27 -17.29 -18.30
N ILE A 164 -13.59 -17.74 -17.09
CA ILE A 164 -12.99 -18.91 -16.44
C ILE A 164 -14.06 -19.93 -16.00
N GLU A 165 -13.63 -21.17 -15.79
CA GLU A 165 -14.44 -22.23 -15.19
C GLU A 165 -14.05 -22.46 -13.73
N LYS A 166 -14.94 -23.07 -12.93
CA LYS A 166 -14.70 -23.38 -11.49
C LYS A 166 -13.46 -24.23 -11.19
N LYS A 167 -12.94 -24.95 -12.19
CA LYS A 167 -11.75 -25.80 -12.07
C LYS A 167 -10.42 -25.06 -12.20
N HIS A 168 -10.44 -23.84 -12.76
CA HIS A 168 -9.28 -22.95 -12.82
C HIS A 168 -9.05 -22.31 -11.45
#